data_AF-A0A3N0YGK7-F1
#
_entry.id   AF-A0A3N0YGK7-F1
#
_cell.length_a   1.000
_cell.length_b   1.000
_cell.length_c   1.000
_cell.angle_alpha   90.00
_cell.angle_beta   90.00
_cell.angle_gamma   90.00
#
_symmetry.space_group_name_H-M   'P 1'
#
loop_
_entity.id
_entity.type
_entity.pdbx_description
1 polymer ?
#
loop_
_entity_poly.entity_id
_entity_poly.type
_entity_poly.pdbx_seq_one_letter_code
_entity_poly.pdbx_strand_id
1 'polypeptide(L)'
;NNPIPANLKSEAKKAGKILREFTEISNRMGPDKLIPAHVIAKAQGLAILSVFKAGFMITARGGSGIVIARLADGRWSAPSAIGIAGLGGGFEIGLESSDFVIILNQRRAVDAFSKGGNLTLGGNCTVAVGPLGRNLEADVAFRSTAAVYSYCKSRGLYAGVSLVGSYLIERKETNRKFYGQDIRASAILNGDVEPPPEAYDLYTILQDYTEKYTTDWQLKHMQASSKVTFCALLKLKLKLKLAK
;
A
#
# COMPACT_ATOMS: atom_id res chain seq x y z
N ASN A 1 -2.86 -15.88 6.32
CA ASN A 1 -3.98 -15.24 5.60
C ASN A 1 -4.36 -16.12 4.42
N ASN A 2 -5.66 -16.35 4.18
CA ASN A 2 -6.10 -17.19 3.06
C ASN A 2 -6.01 -16.37 1.74
N PRO A 3 -5.23 -16.81 0.75
CA PRO A 3 -5.11 -16.11 -0.53
C PRO A 3 -6.32 -16.31 -1.46
N ILE A 4 -7.28 -17.18 -1.08
CA ILE A 4 -8.47 -17.45 -1.89
C ILE A 4 -9.40 -16.23 -1.93
N PRO A 5 -9.84 -15.80 -3.12
CA PRO A 5 -10.82 -14.74 -3.31
C PRO A 5 -12.08 -14.95 -2.47
N ALA A 6 -12.32 -14.09 -1.49
CA ALA A 6 -13.51 -14.15 -0.65
C ALA A 6 -14.39 -12.91 -0.83
N ASN A 7 -15.46 -12.76 -0.04
CA ASN A 7 -16.35 -11.60 -0.11
C ASN A 7 -15.63 -10.32 0.37
N LEU A 8 -16.08 -9.14 -0.07
CA LEU A 8 -15.41 -7.88 0.26
C LEU A 8 -15.28 -7.65 1.78
N LYS A 9 -16.25 -8.10 2.58
CA LYS A 9 -16.21 -8.07 4.06
C LYS A 9 -14.98 -8.79 4.63
N SER A 10 -14.74 -10.02 4.18
CA SER A 10 -13.59 -10.81 4.63
C SER A 10 -12.26 -10.24 4.12
N GLU A 11 -12.25 -9.67 2.91
CA GLU A 11 -11.08 -9.01 2.34
C GLU A 11 -10.74 -7.73 3.12
N ALA A 12 -11.73 -6.94 3.53
CA ALA A 12 -11.53 -5.76 4.38
C ALA A 12 -10.98 -6.11 5.77
N LYS A 13 -11.54 -7.14 6.42
CA LYS A 13 -11.00 -7.65 7.69
C LYS A 13 -9.58 -8.20 7.55
N LYS A 14 -9.31 -8.96 6.48
CA LYS A 14 -7.98 -9.47 6.15
C LYS A 14 -6.99 -8.33 5.94
N ALA A 15 -7.39 -7.28 5.23
CA ALA A 15 -6.56 -6.11 4.99
C ALA A 15 -6.24 -5.35 6.29
N GLY A 16 -7.21 -5.17 7.19
CA GLY A 16 -6.97 -4.59 8.51
C GLY A 16 -5.94 -5.40 9.32
N LYS A 17 -6.04 -6.73 9.30
CA LYS A 17 -5.06 -7.61 9.96
C LYS A 17 -3.67 -7.50 9.33
N ILE A 18 -3.58 -7.51 8.01
CA ILE A 18 -2.30 -7.36 7.29
C ILE A 18 -1.67 -6.01 7.62
N LEU A 19 -2.43 -4.93 7.52
CA LEU A 19 -1.93 -3.60 7.84
C LEU A 19 -1.43 -3.52 9.28
N ARG A 20 -2.17 -4.09 10.25
CA ARG A 20 -1.72 -4.21 11.63
C ARG A 20 -0.39 -4.94 11.77
N GLU A 21 -0.22 -6.06 11.05
CA GLU A 21 1.05 -6.78 11.04
C GLU A 21 2.21 -5.96 10.44
N PHE A 22 1.97 -5.07 9.48
CA PHE A 22 3.04 -4.22 8.92
C PHE A 22 3.38 -3.00 9.77
N THR A 23 2.63 -2.78 10.83
CA THR A 23 2.62 -1.53 11.57
C THR A 23 2.93 -1.73 13.05
N GLU A 24 2.49 -2.83 13.67
CA GLU A 24 2.86 -3.15 15.05
C GLU A 24 4.24 -3.83 15.13
N ILE A 25 5.08 -3.35 16.06
CA ILE A 25 6.32 -4.02 16.48
C ILE A 25 5.90 -5.30 17.22
N SER A 26 5.60 -6.36 16.47
CA SER A 26 5.52 -7.69 17.05
C SER A 26 6.93 -8.20 17.31
N ASN A 27 7.13 -8.91 18.42
CA ASN A 27 8.39 -9.48 18.94
C ASN A 27 9.18 -10.39 17.94
N ARG A 28 8.70 -10.53 16.70
CA ARG A 28 9.28 -11.31 15.58
C ARG A 28 9.67 -10.47 14.36
N MET A 29 9.43 -9.16 14.35
CA MET A 29 9.83 -8.25 13.27
C MET A 29 10.84 -7.22 13.78
N GLY A 30 12.01 -7.19 13.14
CA GLY A 30 12.95 -6.07 13.32
C GLY A 30 12.33 -4.75 12.84
N PRO A 31 12.82 -3.61 13.36
CA PRO A 31 12.29 -2.27 13.07
C PRO A 31 12.34 -1.88 11.58
N ASP A 32 13.20 -2.53 10.78
CA ASP A 32 13.45 -2.18 9.38
C ASP A 32 12.32 -2.61 8.41
N LYS A 33 11.32 -3.39 8.89
CA LYS A 33 10.21 -3.89 8.06
C LYS A 33 8.88 -3.18 8.30
N LEU A 34 8.88 -2.16 9.18
CA LEU A 34 7.67 -1.42 9.53
C LEU A 34 7.43 -0.28 8.55
N ILE A 35 6.16 -0.07 8.20
CA ILE A 35 5.76 1.06 7.37
C ILE A 35 5.86 2.34 8.21
N PRO A 36 6.72 3.31 7.85
CA PRO A 36 6.80 4.55 8.60
C PRO A 36 5.47 5.31 8.54
N ALA A 37 5.03 5.89 9.66
CA ALA A 37 3.74 6.58 9.74
C ALA A 37 3.59 7.71 8.70
N HIS A 38 4.69 8.38 8.36
CA HIS A 38 4.71 9.43 7.33
C HIS A 38 4.35 8.93 5.92
N VAL A 39 4.59 7.66 5.62
CA VAL A 39 4.30 7.05 4.32
C VAL A 39 2.79 6.86 4.17
N ILE A 40 2.13 6.38 5.23
CA ILE A 40 0.67 6.22 5.25
C ILE A 40 -0.01 7.60 5.25
N ALA A 41 0.48 8.54 6.06
CA ALA A 41 -0.10 9.88 6.19
C ALA A 41 -0.08 10.69 4.87
N LYS A 42 0.90 10.45 3.99
CA LYS A 42 1.04 11.10 2.69
C LYS A 42 0.44 10.29 1.52
N ALA A 43 0.01 9.06 1.78
CA ALA A 43 -0.55 8.20 0.74
C ALA A 43 -1.84 8.79 0.16
N GLN A 44 -1.99 8.68 -1.16
CA GLN A 44 -3.22 8.95 -1.89
C GLN A 44 -4.10 7.70 -2.02
N GLY A 45 -3.55 6.52 -1.73
CA GLY A 45 -4.27 5.26 -1.66
C GLY A 45 -3.39 4.13 -1.12
N LEU A 46 -4.04 3.04 -0.73
CA LEU A 46 -3.37 1.81 -0.32
C LEU A 46 -4.03 0.63 -1.03
N ALA A 47 -3.21 -0.27 -1.59
CA ALA A 47 -3.66 -1.56 -2.07
C ALA A 47 -3.06 -2.66 -1.16
N ILE A 48 -3.94 -3.43 -0.53
CA ILE A 48 -3.57 -4.48 0.43
C ILE A 48 -4.01 -5.82 -0.14
N LEU A 49 -3.06 -6.72 -0.38
CA LEU A 49 -3.27 -7.96 -1.13
C LEU A 49 -2.64 -9.15 -0.40
N SER A 50 -3.28 -10.31 -0.47
CA SER A 50 -2.61 -11.60 -0.18
C SER A 50 -2.43 -12.36 -1.49
N VAL A 51 -1.20 -12.75 -1.78
CA VAL A 51 -0.83 -13.39 -3.04
C VAL A 51 -0.14 -14.71 -2.75
N PHE A 52 -0.61 -15.76 -3.41
CA PHE A 52 0.01 -17.06 -3.44
C PHE A 52 0.89 -17.19 -4.68
N LYS A 53 2.08 -17.73 -4.50
CA LYS A 53 3.05 -18.05 -5.55
C LYS A 53 3.40 -19.53 -5.44
N ALA A 54 3.33 -20.23 -6.56
CA ALA A 54 3.80 -21.60 -6.68
C ALA A 54 4.60 -21.72 -7.98
N GLY A 55 5.69 -22.47 -7.96
CA GLY A 55 6.31 -22.86 -9.22
C GLY A 55 7.38 -23.92 -9.15
N PHE A 56 7.60 -24.50 -10.33
CA PHE A 56 8.60 -25.52 -10.65
C PHE A 56 8.88 -25.39 -12.15
N MET A 57 9.89 -24.59 -12.53
CA MET A 57 10.14 -24.05 -13.88
C MET A 57 9.07 -23.10 -14.43
N ILE A 58 7.79 -23.44 -14.25
CA ILE A 58 6.65 -22.59 -14.54
C ILE A 58 6.14 -22.01 -13.22
N THR A 59 5.88 -20.71 -13.21
CA THR A 59 5.39 -19.97 -12.04
C THR A 59 3.95 -19.54 -12.26
N ALA A 60 3.11 -19.80 -11.26
CA ALA A 60 1.79 -19.20 -11.15
C ALA A 60 1.71 -18.32 -9.91
N ARG A 61 1.06 -17.15 -10.06
CA ARG A 61 0.63 -16.30 -8.96
C ARG A 61 -0.86 -16.02 -9.03
N GLY A 62 -1.49 -16.04 -7.86
CA GLY A 62 -2.91 -15.74 -7.72
C GLY A 62 -3.19 -15.14 -6.35
N GLY A 63 -4.07 -14.15 -6.29
CA GLY A 63 -4.41 -13.53 -5.02
C GLY A 63 -5.55 -12.55 -5.09
N SER A 64 -5.92 -12.04 -3.92
CA SER A 64 -7.00 -11.09 -3.75
C SER A 64 -6.70 -10.11 -2.63
N GLY A 65 -7.41 -8.98 -2.68
CA GLY A 65 -7.43 -8.03 -1.60
C GLY A 65 -8.30 -6.84 -1.93
N ILE A 66 -7.94 -5.69 -1.36
CA ILE A 66 -8.69 -4.44 -1.53
C ILE A 66 -7.77 -3.28 -1.88
N VAL A 67 -8.37 -2.26 -2.47
CA VAL A 67 -7.78 -0.93 -2.63
C VAL A 67 -8.70 0.10 -2.00
N ILE A 68 -8.11 1.09 -1.34
CA ILE A 68 -8.76 2.29 -0.80
C ILE A 68 -8.02 3.53 -1.30
N ALA A 69 -8.75 4.63 -1.45
CA ALA A 69 -8.21 5.90 -1.92
C ALA A 69 -8.49 7.01 -0.91
N ARG A 70 -7.61 8.01 -0.88
CA ARG A 70 -7.84 9.22 -0.12
C ARG A 70 -8.61 10.21 -0.97
N LEU A 71 -9.77 10.64 -0.49
CA LEU A 71 -10.66 11.57 -1.16
C LEU A 71 -10.14 13.02 -1.04
N ALA A 72 -10.73 13.93 -1.82
CA ALA A 72 -10.36 15.34 -1.83
C ALA A 72 -10.60 16.03 -0.47
N ASP A 73 -11.57 15.55 0.30
CA ASP A 73 -11.87 15.99 1.67
C ASP A 73 -10.90 15.40 2.72
N GLY A 74 -9.95 14.57 2.29
CA GLY A 74 -8.97 13.93 3.15
C GLY A 74 -9.43 12.64 3.82
N ARG A 75 -10.72 12.26 3.70
CA ARG A 75 -11.26 10.99 4.19
C ARG A 75 -10.82 9.83 3.31
N TRP A 76 -10.97 8.60 3.83
CA TRP A 76 -10.77 7.39 3.04
C TRP A 76 -12.06 7.01 2.31
N SER A 77 -11.93 6.59 1.06
CA SER A 77 -13.03 6.03 0.26
C SER A 77 -13.45 4.67 0.80
N ALA A 78 -14.60 4.19 0.37
CA ALA A 78 -14.97 2.78 0.54
C ALA A 78 -13.94 1.84 -0.13
N PRO A 79 -13.79 0.59 0.34
CA PRO A 79 -12.84 -0.35 -0.23
C PRO A 79 -13.37 -0.97 -1.52
N SER A 80 -12.50 -1.16 -2.51
CA SER A 80 -12.83 -1.90 -3.73
C SER A 80 -12.08 -3.21 -3.78
N ALA A 81 -12.78 -4.31 -4.10
CA ALA A 81 -12.16 -5.63 -4.25
C ALA A 81 -11.32 -5.69 -5.54
N ILE A 82 -10.07 -6.12 -5.37
CA ILE A 82 -9.14 -6.36 -6.46
C ILE A 82 -8.57 -7.78 -6.40
N GLY A 83 -8.21 -8.29 -7.56
CA GLY A 83 -7.56 -9.57 -7.76
C GLY A 83 -6.23 -9.39 -8.45
N ILE A 84 -5.35 -10.36 -8.27
CA ILE A 84 -4.10 -10.45 -9.00
C ILE A 84 -3.95 -11.86 -9.55
N ALA A 85 -3.59 -11.95 -10.82
CA ALA A 85 -3.29 -13.20 -11.49
C ALA A 85 -2.03 -13.01 -12.32
N GLY A 86 -1.10 -13.96 -12.27
CA GLY A 86 0.15 -13.85 -13.01
C GLY A 86 0.72 -15.21 -13.37
N LEU A 87 1.44 -15.22 -14.48
CA LEU A 87 2.16 -16.37 -14.98
C LEU A 87 3.58 -15.93 -15.31
N GLY A 88 4.50 -16.86 -15.14
CA GLY A 88 5.91 -16.59 -15.34
C GLY A 88 6.70 -17.87 -15.52
N GLY A 89 8.00 -17.69 -15.68
CA GLY A 89 8.95 -18.78 -15.77
C GLY A 89 10.27 -18.37 -15.14
N GLY A 90 11.01 -19.37 -14.69
CA GLY A 90 12.33 -19.16 -14.11
C GLY A 90 12.89 -20.42 -13.47
N PHE A 91 14.13 -20.31 -12.99
CA PHE A 91 14.76 -21.35 -12.20
C PHE A 91 14.27 -21.20 -10.76
N GLU A 92 13.03 -21.60 -10.51
CA GLU A 92 12.41 -21.55 -9.21
C GLU A 92 11.74 -22.88 -8.83
N ILE A 93 11.74 -23.14 -7.53
CA ILE A 93 10.98 -24.21 -6.91
C ILE A 93 10.43 -23.73 -5.58
N GLY A 94 9.13 -23.92 -5.37
CA GLY A 94 8.53 -23.79 -4.05
C GLY A 94 7.15 -23.20 -4.03
N LEU A 95 6.74 -22.89 -2.80
CA LEU A 95 5.42 -22.42 -2.44
C LEU A 95 5.52 -21.29 -1.43
N GLU A 96 4.89 -20.17 -1.74
CA GLU A 96 4.98 -18.95 -0.94
C GLU A 96 3.64 -18.23 -0.89
N SER A 97 3.26 -17.77 0.29
CA SER A 97 2.14 -16.86 0.51
C SER A 97 2.70 -15.53 1.01
N SER A 98 2.39 -14.46 0.28
CA SER A 98 2.91 -13.11 0.50
C SER A 98 1.78 -12.14 0.75
N ASP A 99 1.83 -11.44 1.87
CA ASP A 99 0.96 -10.29 2.13
C ASP A 99 1.67 -9.02 1.65
N PHE A 100 1.01 -8.21 0.84
CA PHE A 100 1.53 -6.96 0.28
C PHE A 100 0.73 -5.76 0.79
N VAL A 101 1.43 -4.69 1.16
CA VAL A 101 0.88 -3.35 1.36
C VAL A 101 1.57 -2.42 0.37
N ILE A 102 0.80 -1.99 -0.62
CA ILE A 102 1.26 -1.15 -1.72
C ILE A 102 0.73 0.27 -1.47
N ILE A 103 1.65 1.20 -1.27
CA ILE A 103 1.38 2.60 -1.02
C ILE A 103 1.34 3.35 -2.34
N LEU A 104 0.20 3.99 -2.61
CA LEU A 104 -0.06 4.76 -3.82
C LEU A 104 0.07 6.24 -3.49
N ASN A 105 1.20 6.87 -3.83
CA ASN A 105 1.44 8.28 -3.48
C ASN A 105 0.83 9.30 -4.45
N GLN A 106 0.34 8.84 -5.59
CA GLN A 106 -0.26 9.69 -6.61
C GLN A 106 -1.67 9.20 -6.95
N ARG A 107 -2.59 10.12 -7.23
CA ARG A 107 -3.94 9.77 -7.69
C ARG A 107 -3.92 8.94 -8.98
N ARG A 108 -2.97 9.20 -9.87
CA ARG A 108 -2.74 8.39 -11.08
C ARG A 108 -2.44 6.92 -10.77
N ALA A 109 -1.75 6.63 -9.67
CA ALA A 109 -1.50 5.27 -9.22
C ALA A 109 -2.80 4.59 -8.74
N VAL A 110 -3.62 5.32 -7.99
CA VAL A 110 -4.96 4.86 -7.59
C VAL A 110 -5.82 4.54 -8.82
N ASP A 111 -5.82 5.44 -9.81
CA ASP A 111 -6.58 5.23 -11.04
C ASP A 111 -6.11 3.99 -11.80
N ALA A 112 -4.79 3.74 -11.85
CA ALA A 112 -4.24 2.53 -12.48
C ALA A 112 -4.69 1.25 -11.76
N PHE A 113 -4.72 1.25 -10.42
CA PHE A 113 -5.24 0.11 -9.65
C PHE A 113 -6.76 -0.06 -9.79
N SER A 114 -7.48 1.04 -10.00
CA SER A 114 -8.95 1.03 -10.17
C SER A 114 -9.40 0.49 -11.53
N LYS A 115 -8.64 0.75 -12.59
CA LYS A 115 -9.00 0.36 -13.96
C LYS A 115 -8.56 -1.06 -14.31
N GLY A 116 -7.74 -1.67 -13.45
CA GLY A 116 -6.98 -2.87 -13.80
C GLY A 116 -5.75 -2.52 -14.65
N GLY A 117 -4.72 -3.36 -14.60
CA GLY A 117 -3.46 -3.05 -15.27
C GLY A 117 -2.38 -4.09 -15.14
N ASN A 118 -1.27 -3.90 -15.87
CA ASN A 118 -0.10 -4.76 -15.77
C ASN A 118 0.67 -4.40 -14.50
N LEU A 119 0.85 -5.40 -13.65
CA LEU A 119 1.62 -5.31 -12.42
C LEU A 119 2.70 -6.36 -12.46
N THR A 120 3.95 -5.96 -12.67
CA THR A 120 5.06 -6.90 -12.61
C THR A 120 5.55 -6.97 -11.17
N LEU A 121 5.47 -8.17 -10.58
CA LEU A 121 6.01 -8.46 -9.26
C LEU A 121 7.31 -9.25 -9.42
N GLY A 122 8.44 -8.55 -9.46
CA GLY A 122 9.77 -9.16 -9.56
C GLY A 122 10.29 -9.64 -8.20
N GLY A 123 11.00 -10.77 -8.18
CA GLY A 123 11.62 -11.31 -6.95
C GLY A 123 10.64 -11.44 -5.77
N ASN A 124 11.16 -11.22 -4.56
CA ASN A 124 10.40 -11.38 -3.30
C ASN A 124 9.62 -10.11 -2.88
N CYS A 125 9.89 -8.93 -3.46
CA CYS A 125 9.24 -7.68 -3.02
C CYS A 125 9.26 -6.51 -4.03
N THR A 126 9.68 -6.70 -5.29
CA THR A 126 9.71 -5.57 -6.24
C THR A 126 8.40 -5.46 -7.00
N VAL A 127 7.80 -4.28 -7.01
CA VAL A 127 6.57 -3.97 -7.74
C VAL A 127 6.85 -2.94 -8.81
N ALA A 128 6.49 -3.23 -10.04
CA ALA A 128 6.45 -2.29 -11.14
C ALA A 128 5.02 -2.20 -11.71
N VAL A 129 4.50 -0.98 -11.80
CA VAL A 129 3.16 -0.71 -12.35
C VAL A 129 3.35 -0.10 -13.74
N GLY A 130 2.87 -0.77 -14.78
CA GLY A 130 3.03 -0.35 -16.16
C GLY A 130 1.71 0.12 -16.80
N PRO A 131 1.73 1.13 -17.70
CA PRO A 131 0.56 1.50 -18.47
C PRO A 131 0.11 0.33 -19.37
N LEU A 132 -1.20 0.10 -19.45
CA LEU A 132 -1.80 -0.88 -20.37
C LEU A 132 -1.67 -0.39 -21.82
N GLY A 133 -1.15 -1.23 -22.72
CA GLY A 133 -1.51 -1.16 -24.15
C GLY A 133 -0.70 -0.24 -25.07
N ARG A 134 0.63 -0.19 -24.96
CA ARG A 134 1.47 0.18 -26.11
C ARG A 134 2.60 -0.82 -26.24
N ASN A 135 2.49 -1.66 -27.27
CA ASN A 135 3.47 -2.55 -27.91
C ASN A 135 4.58 -3.14 -27.03
N LEU A 136 4.66 -4.47 -27.09
CA LEU A 136 5.79 -5.31 -26.69
C LEU A 136 7.08 -4.94 -27.45
N GLU A 137 7.61 -3.72 -27.31
CA GLU A 137 8.94 -3.35 -27.79
C GLU A 137 9.60 -2.38 -26.82
N ALA A 138 10.76 -2.82 -26.32
CA ALA A 138 11.87 -2.09 -25.74
C ALA A 138 11.73 -0.58 -25.42
N ASP A 139 12.16 -0.24 -24.20
CA ASP A 139 13.07 0.89 -23.94
C ASP A 139 12.53 2.33 -23.70
N VAL A 140 11.23 2.57 -23.46
CA VAL A 140 10.77 3.97 -23.20
C VAL A 140 9.90 4.17 -21.94
N ALA A 141 9.51 3.11 -21.21
CA ALA A 141 8.51 3.22 -20.14
C ALA A 141 9.02 3.64 -18.74
N PHE A 142 10.29 4.01 -18.57
CA PHE A 142 10.84 4.37 -17.25
C PHE A 142 10.49 5.80 -16.77
N ARG A 143 9.81 6.62 -17.58
CA ARG A 143 9.62 8.06 -17.30
C ARG A 143 8.38 8.44 -16.49
N SER A 144 7.49 7.51 -16.16
CA SER A 144 6.37 7.82 -15.27
C SER A 144 5.94 6.62 -14.44
N THR A 145 6.91 5.97 -13.79
CA THR A 145 6.62 5.07 -12.67
C THR A 145 5.90 5.91 -11.62
N ALA A 146 4.57 5.76 -11.52
CA ALA A 146 3.86 6.37 -10.40
C ALA A 146 4.55 5.86 -9.13
N ALA A 147 5.05 6.78 -8.30
CA ALA A 147 5.89 6.41 -7.17
C ALA A 147 5.08 5.56 -6.19
N VAL A 148 5.35 4.25 -6.22
CA VAL A 148 4.66 3.24 -5.41
C VAL A 148 5.69 2.58 -4.51
N TYR A 149 5.40 2.51 -3.22
CA TYR A 149 6.21 1.76 -2.27
C TYR A 149 5.47 0.48 -1.91
N SER A 150 6.13 -0.67 -1.99
CA SER A 150 5.54 -1.96 -1.63
C SER A 150 6.26 -2.59 -0.46
N TYR A 151 5.51 -2.91 0.57
CA TYR A 151 5.97 -3.69 1.72
C TYR A 151 5.39 -5.10 1.60
N CYS A 152 6.23 -6.11 1.79
CA CYS A 152 5.86 -7.51 1.63
C CYS A 152 6.25 -8.33 2.86
N LYS A 153 5.40 -9.28 3.20
CA LYS A 153 5.65 -10.30 4.22
C LYS A 153 5.34 -11.66 3.64
N SER A 154 6.42 -12.30 3.20
CA SER A 154 6.44 -13.64 2.65
C SER A 154 6.46 -14.71 3.73
N ARG A 155 5.75 -15.81 3.48
CA ARG A 155 5.77 -17.04 4.27
C ARG A 155 5.77 -18.24 3.33
N GLY A 156 6.73 -19.14 3.49
CA GLY A 156 6.82 -20.34 2.67
C GLY A 156 8.25 -20.78 2.45
N LEU A 157 8.42 -21.80 1.61
CA LEU A 157 9.71 -22.28 1.15
C LEU A 157 9.77 -22.04 -0.35
N TYR A 158 10.63 -21.11 -0.75
CA TYR A 158 10.78 -20.73 -2.14
C TYR A 158 12.26 -20.44 -2.40
N ALA A 159 12.82 -21.11 -3.41
CA ALA A 159 14.21 -20.94 -3.81
C ALA A 159 14.27 -20.71 -5.31
N GLY A 160 15.04 -19.71 -5.72
CA GLY A 160 15.32 -19.45 -7.13
C GLY A 160 15.00 -18.04 -7.59
N VAL A 161 15.06 -17.86 -8.91
CA VAL A 161 14.82 -16.59 -9.60
C VAL A 161 13.76 -16.80 -10.67
N SER A 162 12.74 -15.97 -10.66
CA SER A 162 11.72 -15.95 -11.71
C SER A 162 11.28 -14.56 -12.09
N LEU A 163 10.81 -14.48 -13.33
CA LEU A 163 10.11 -13.32 -13.85
C LEU A 163 8.63 -13.69 -13.98
N VAL A 164 7.79 -13.00 -13.22
CA VAL A 164 6.34 -13.19 -13.24
C VAL A 164 5.66 -11.93 -13.74
N GLY A 165 4.98 -12.04 -14.88
CA GLY A 165 4.05 -11.01 -15.31
C GLY A 165 2.73 -11.23 -14.60
N SER A 166 2.25 -10.23 -13.87
CA SER A 166 0.94 -10.27 -13.23
C SER A 166 0.03 -9.15 -13.76
N TYR A 167 -1.26 -9.38 -13.62
CA TYR A 167 -2.33 -8.46 -13.99
C TYR A 167 -3.18 -8.20 -12.76
N LEU A 168 -3.44 -6.92 -12.51
CA LEU A 168 -4.44 -6.47 -11.57
C LEU A 168 -5.80 -6.49 -12.25
N ILE A 169 -6.75 -7.13 -11.59
CA ILE A 169 -8.10 -7.32 -12.09
C ILE A 169 -9.07 -6.74 -11.08
N GLU A 170 -9.94 -5.86 -11.55
CA GLU A 170 -11.07 -5.40 -10.76
C GLU A 170 -12.06 -6.55 -10.54
N ARG A 171 -12.43 -6.83 -9.28
CA ARG A 171 -13.44 -7.85 -8.97
C ARG A 171 -14.86 -7.26 -9.00
N LYS A 172 -15.30 -6.84 -10.18
CA LYS A 172 -16.62 -6.21 -10.43
C LYS A 172 -17.78 -6.97 -9.78
N GLU A 173 -17.80 -8.29 -9.93
CA GLU A 173 -18.84 -9.15 -9.34
C GLU A 173 -18.87 -9.07 -7.81
N THR A 174 -17.68 -9.01 -7.18
CA THR A 174 -17.57 -8.94 -5.72
C THR A 174 -17.98 -7.57 -5.21
N ASN A 175 -17.63 -6.50 -5.94
CA ASN A 175 -18.09 -5.15 -5.65
C ASN A 175 -19.61 -5.05 -5.80
N ARG A 176 -20.18 -5.52 -6.92
CA ARG A 176 -21.62 -5.49 -7.20
C ARG A 176 -22.42 -6.21 -6.13
N LYS A 177 -22.01 -7.42 -5.75
CA LYS A 177 -22.67 -8.20 -4.69
C LYS A 177 -22.64 -7.51 -3.33
N PHE A 178 -21.57 -6.77 -3.02
CA PHE A 178 -21.42 -6.09 -1.75
C PHE A 178 -22.21 -4.78 -1.70
N TYR A 179 -22.10 -3.95 -2.74
CA TYR A 179 -22.74 -2.63 -2.79
C TYR A 179 -24.20 -2.67 -3.29
N GLY A 180 -24.68 -3.82 -3.76
CA GLY A 180 -26.05 -4.00 -4.25
C GLY A 180 -26.34 -3.28 -5.57
N GLN A 181 -25.32 -2.73 -6.23
CA GLN A 181 -25.42 -1.95 -7.46
C GLN A 181 -24.23 -2.23 -8.38
N ASP A 182 -24.41 -2.09 -9.69
CA ASP A 182 -23.30 -2.22 -10.64
C ASP A 182 -22.40 -0.98 -10.57
N ILE A 183 -21.28 -1.12 -9.85
CA ILE A 183 -20.36 -0.02 -9.57
C ILE A 183 -18.92 -0.45 -9.85
N ARG A 184 -18.19 0.42 -10.55
CA ARG A 184 -16.76 0.22 -10.84
C ARG A 184 -15.89 0.64 -9.67
N ALA A 185 -14.71 0.05 -9.55
CA ALA A 185 -13.68 0.43 -8.60
C ALA A 185 -13.33 1.91 -8.69
N SER A 186 -13.26 2.49 -9.89
CA SER A 186 -13.01 3.92 -10.05
C SER A 186 -14.07 4.80 -9.36
N ALA A 187 -15.35 4.41 -9.43
CA ALA A 187 -16.45 5.12 -8.77
C ALA A 187 -16.37 4.96 -7.24
N ILE A 188 -16.12 3.74 -6.76
CA ILE A 188 -15.90 3.46 -5.33
C ILE A 188 -14.76 4.31 -4.77
N LEU A 189 -13.63 4.36 -5.47
CA LEU A 189 -12.43 5.10 -5.03
C LEU A 189 -12.55 6.62 -5.21
N ASN A 190 -13.52 7.09 -5.97
CA ASN A 190 -13.89 8.51 -6.06
C ASN A 190 -14.86 8.96 -4.98
N GLY A 191 -15.41 8.02 -4.19
CA GLY A 191 -16.31 8.33 -3.08
C GLY A 191 -17.79 8.29 -3.45
N ASP A 192 -18.15 7.64 -4.56
CA ASP A 192 -19.55 7.53 -5.01
C ASP A 192 -20.40 6.60 -4.10
N VAL A 193 -19.75 5.91 -3.16
CA VAL A 193 -20.40 5.09 -2.12
C VAL A 193 -19.75 5.34 -0.76
N GLU A 194 -20.55 5.24 0.29
CA GLU A 194 -20.08 5.44 1.65
C GLU A 194 -19.21 4.27 2.15
N PRO A 195 -18.18 4.55 2.97
CA PRO A 195 -17.40 3.52 3.64
C PRO A 195 -18.27 2.58 4.48
N PRO A 196 -18.24 1.26 4.22
CA PRO A 196 -19.06 0.31 4.95
C PRO A 196 -18.52 0.06 6.38
N PRO A 197 -19.38 -0.26 7.36
CA PRO A 197 -18.97 -0.62 8.72
C PRO A 197 -18.00 -1.82 8.77
N GLU A 198 -18.08 -2.73 7.79
CA GLU A 198 -17.18 -3.86 7.65
C GLU A 198 -15.69 -3.49 7.54
N ALA A 199 -15.37 -2.28 7.11
CA ALA A 199 -14.02 -1.77 6.97
C ALA A 199 -13.58 -0.89 8.14
N TYR A 200 -14.39 -0.78 9.20
CA TYR A 200 -14.11 0.08 10.36
C TYR A 200 -12.73 -0.18 10.98
N ASP A 201 -12.38 -1.44 11.22
CA ASP A 201 -11.07 -1.81 11.79
C ASP A 201 -9.89 -1.32 10.95
N LEU A 202 -10.04 -1.32 9.62
CA LEU A 202 -9.02 -0.82 8.70
C LEU A 202 -8.87 0.70 8.84
N TYR A 203 -9.99 1.43 8.89
CA TYR A 203 -9.97 2.90 9.02
C TYR A 203 -9.41 3.36 10.36
N THR A 204 -9.76 2.67 11.45
CA THR A 204 -9.21 2.96 12.78
C THR A 204 -7.68 2.84 12.78
N ILE A 205 -7.14 1.78 12.18
CA ILE A 205 -5.67 1.65 12.05
C ILE A 205 -5.08 2.81 11.24
N LEU A 206 -5.67 3.17 10.10
CA LEU A 206 -5.17 4.28 9.28
C LEU A 206 -5.22 5.63 10.01
N GLN A 207 -6.26 5.85 10.81
CA GLN A 207 -6.43 7.04 11.63
C GLN A 207 -5.38 7.09 12.73
N ASP A 208 -5.24 6.03 13.53
CA ASP A 208 -4.23 5.92 14.59
C ASP A 208 -2.81 6.22 14.06
N TYR A 209 -2.51 5.75 12.84
CA TYR A 209 -1.21 6.01 12.20
C TYR A 209 -1.04 7.46 11.75
N THR A 210 -2.10 8.06 11.22
CA THR A 210 -2.10 9.47 10.81
C THR A 210 -1.93 10.38 12.02
N GLU A 211 -2.58 10.05 13.15
CA GLU A 211 -2.49 10.77 14.42
C GLU A 211 -1.12 10.64 15.08
N LYS A 212 -0.55 9.41 15.11
CA LYS A 212 0.84 9.19 15.59
C LYS A 212 1.85 9.99 14.78
N TYR A 213 1.74 10.01 13.45
CA TYR A 213 2.60 10.84 12.61
C TYR A 213 2.47 12.33 12.94
N THR A 214 1.24 12.82 13.09
CA THR A 214 0.98 14.23 13.37
C THR A 214 1.56 14.62 14.73
N THR A 215 1.39 13.78 15.74
CA THR A 215 1.94 13.98 17.10
C THR A 215 3.46 13.98 17.09
N ASP A 216 4.10 12.98 16.47
CA ASP A 216 5.56 12.90 16.37
C ASP A 216 6.16 14.08 15.61
N TRP A 217 5.48 14.52 14.53
CA TRP A 217 5.88 15.69 13.76
C TRP A 217 5.76 16.96 14.61
N GLN A 218 4.64 17.16 15.31
CA GLN A 218 4.43 18.31 16.19
C GLN A 218 5.45 18.35 17.34
N LEU A 219 5.74 17.23 17.99
CA LEU A 219 6.73 17.13 19.05
C LEU A 219 8.13 17.53 18.56
N LYS A 220 8.55 17.05 17.38
CA LYS A 220 9.84 17.44 16.79
C LYS A 220 9.91 18.92 16.41
N HIS A 221 8.84 19.49 15.88
CA HIS A 221 8.82 20.90 15.47
C HIS A 221 8.69 21.86 16.66
N MET A 222 7.99 21.48 17.73
CA MET A 222 7.99 22.23 18.99
C MET A 222 9.35 22.19 19.69
N GLN A 223 10.02 21.04 19.70
CA GLN A 223 11.39 20.93 20.23
C GLN A 223 12.42 21.72 19.42
N ALA A 224 12.25 21.80 18.09
CA ALA A 224 13.09 22.63 17.24
C ALA A 224 12.87 24.13 17.51
N SER A 225 11.61 24.58 17.61
CA SER A 225 11.26 25.99 17.86
C SER A 225 11.73 26.49 19.24
N SER A 226 11.60 25.65 20.27
CA SER A 226 12.09 25.97 21.63
C SER A 226 13.61 26.05 21.71
N LYS A 227 14.35 25.17 21.00
CA LYS A 227 15.82 25.27 20.88
C LYS A 227 16.27 26.53 20.14
N VAL A 228 15.61 26.89 19.04
CA VAL A 228 15.92 28.12 18.27
C VAL A 228 15.70 29.37 19.12
N THR A 229 14.58 29.43 19.85
CA THR A 229 14.24 30.56 20.72
C THR A 229 15.24 30.70 21.86
N PHE A 230 15.61 29.60 22.51
CA PHE A 230 16.62 29.60 23.57
C PHE A 230 18.01 30.03 23.07
N CYS A 231 18.42 29.57 21.89
CA CYS A 231 19.70 29.93 21.28
C CYS A 231 19.72 31.42 20.85
N ALA A 232 18.60 31.96 20.35
CA ALA A 232 18.45 33.37 20.02
C ALA A 232 18.54 34.27 21.27
N LEU A 233 17.86 33.89 22.36
CA LEU A 233 17.93 34.59 23.65
C LEU A 233 19.35 34.58 24.25
N LEU A 234 20.06 33.45 24.14
CA LEU A 234 21.44 33.34 24.62
C LEU A 234 22.38 34.25 23.81
N LYS A 235 22.25 34.28 22.47
CA LYS A 235 23.01 35.20 21.60
C LYS A 235 22.71 36.67 21.88
N LEU A 236 21.45 37.02 22.16
CA LEU A 236 21.06 38.39 22.52
C LEU A 236 21.67 38.81 23.87
N LYS A 237 21.62 37.93 24.88
CA LYS A 237 22.26 38.16 26.18
C LYS A 237 23.78 38.30 26.07
N LEU A 238 24.44 37.49 25.25
CA LEU A 238 25.88 37.62 24.99
C LEU A 238 26.23 38.95 24.29
N LYS A 239 25.47 39.36 23.27
CA LYS A 239 25.67 40.66 22.61
C LYS A 239 25.50 41.84 23.58
N LEU A 240 24.48 41.80 24.44
CA LEU A 240 24.25 42.84 25.45
C LEU A 240 25.34 42.89 26.52
N LYS A 241 26.00 41.76 26.80
CA LYS A 241 27.11 41.69 27.78
C LYS A 241 28.45 42.15 27.20
N LEU A 242 28.62 42.08 25.87
CA LEU A 242 29.80 42.55 25.15
C LEU A 242 29.72 44.03 24.73
N ALA A 243 28.53 44.65 24.83
CA ALA A 243 28.29 46.06 24.51
C ALA A 243 28.35 47.00 25.74
N LYS A 244 28.76 46.47 26.89
CA LYS A 244 29.09 47.21 28.11
C LYS A 244 30.58 47.05 28.37
#